data_AF-A0A8J4XC17-F1
#
_entry.id   AF-A0A8J4XC17-F1
#
_cell.length_a   1.000
_cell.length_b   1.000
_cell.length_c   1.000
_cell.angle_alpha   90.00
_cell.angle_beta   90.00
_cell.angle_gamma   90.00
#
_symmetry.space_group_name_H-M   'P 1'
#
loop_
_entity.id
_entity.type
_entity.pdbx_description
1 polymer ?
#
loop_
_entity_poly.entity_id
_entity_poly.type
_entity_poly.pdbx_seq_one_letter_code
_entity_poly.pdbx_strand_id
1 'polypeptide(L)'
;FAPWCPACQQLQPVWNEFADWSEDIGVNIAKVDVTEQPGLSGRFIITALPSIYHCKDGVFRRYQGARTKEDFLTFIEEKKWQNIEPVSSWFGPSSFMMNLMSALFKLSMFIRQCHAYLTEQVGIPVWGSYIIFGLVTLLSGLTLGLVLVFFADFVFPSRRFSSSAYYQ
;
A
#
# COMPACT_ATOMS: atom_id res chain seq x y z
N PHE A 1 1.32 -3.70 13.15
CA PHE A 1 2.47 -4.06 14.02
C PHE A 1 3.51 -4.77 13.17
N ALA A 2 4.70 -5.03 13.72
CA ALA A 2 5.68 -5.93 13.12
C ALA A 2 6.28 -6.83 14.22
N PRO A 3 6.59 -8.11 13.92
CA PRO A 3 7.04 -9.08 14.93
C PRO A 3 8.43 -8.75 15.47
N TRP A 4 9.27 -8.08 14.68
CA TRP A 4 10.63 -7.65 15.06
C TRP A 4 10.66 -6.31 15.80
N CYS A 5 9.52 -5.61 15.95
CA CYS A 5 9.48 -4.28 16.55
C CYS A 5 9.30 -4.36 18.08
N PRO A 6 10.28 -3.91 18.91
CA PRO A 6 10.19 -4.03 20.37
C PRO A 6 8.99 -3.26 20.96
N ALA A 7 8.70 -2.06 20.45
CA ALA A 7 7.55 -1.27 20.89
C ALA A 7 6.21 -1.95 20.54
N CYS A 8 6.15 -2.74 19.46
CA CYS A 8 4.95 -3.53 19.14
C CYS A 8 4.79 -4.71 20.11
N GLN A 9 5.89 -5.38 20.45
CA GLN A 9 5.87 -6.51 21.39
C GLN A 9 5.40 -6.06 22.78
N GLN A 10 5.84 -4.89 23.25
CA GLN A 10 5.39 -4.31 24.52
C GLN A 10 3.91 -3.93 24.51
N LEU A 11 3.38 -3.47 23.37
CA LEU A 11 1.97 -3.11 23.22
C LEU A 11 1.05 -4.33 23.12
N GLN A 12 1.56 -5.46 22.65
CA GLN A 12 0.78 -6.66 22.37
C GLN A 12 -0.07 -7.18 23.55
N PRO A 13 0.45 -7.32 24.79
CA PRO A 13 -0.38 -7.73 25.93
C PRO A 13 -1.52 -6.74 26.20
N VAL A 14 -1.22 -5.44 26.22
CA VAL A 14 -2.21 -4.37 26.44
C VAL A 14 -3.29 -4.38 25.36
N TRP A 15 -2.91 -4.60 24.10
CA TRP A 15 -3.85 -4.66 22.98
C TRP A 15 -4.77 -5.88 23.05
N ASN A 16 -4.26 -7.03 23.53
CA ASN A 16 -5.08 -8.23 23.73
C ASN A 16 -6.07 -8.01 24.89
N GLU A 17 -5.61 -7.45 26.02
CA GLU A 17 -6.50 -7.13 27.15
C GLU A 17 -7.57 -6.11 26.78
N PHE A 18 -7.27 -5.17 25.88
CA PHE A 18 -8.27 -4.26 25.33
C PHE A 18 -9.25 -4.98 24.40
N ALA A 19 -8.77 -5.95 23.61
CA ALA A 19 -9.61 -6.75 22.71
C ALA A 19 -10.66 -7.59 23.46
N ASP A 20 -10.37 -8.03 24.68
CA ASP A 20 -11.30 -8.77 25.53
C ASP A 20 -12.59 -7.97 25.85
N TRP A 21 -12.52 -6.64 25.81
CA TRP A 21 -13.66 -5.73 26.07
C TRP A 21 -14.41 -5.31 24.80
N SER A 22 -14.06 -5.89 23.64
CA SER A 22 -14.65 -5.52 22.33
C SER A 22 -16.17 -5.63 22.30
N GLU A 23 -16.73 -6.70 22.88
CA GLU A 23 -18.18 -6.92 22.95
C GLU A 23 -18.87 -5.89 23.85
N ASP A 24 -18.29 -5.61 25.02
CA ASP A 24 -18.86 -4.69 26.02
C ASP A 24 -18.95 -3.26 25.49
N ILE A 25 -17.92 -2.79 24.78
CA ILE A 25 -17.86 -1.43 24.21
C ILE A 25 -18.47 -1.35 22.79
N GLY A 26 -18.85 -2.47 22.20
CA GLY A 26 -19.43 -2.55 20.86
C GLY A 26 -18.47 -2.12 19.74
N VAL A 27 -17.17 -2.43 19.85
CA VAL A 27 -16.15 -2.06 18.85
C VAL A 27 -15.32 -3.27 18.46
N ASN A 28 -15.17 -3.47 17.14
CA ASN A 28 -14.27 -4.49 16.61
C ASN A 28 -12.81 -4.06 16.72
N ILE A 29 -11.98 -4.93 17.30
CA ILE A 29 -10.54 -4.69 17.49
C ILE A 29 -9.76 -5.66 16.61
N ALA A 30 -8.88 -5.13 15.77
CA ALA A 30 -8.08 -5.92 14.83
C ALA A 30 -6.61 -5.52 14.88
N LYS A 31 -5.73 -6.42 14.43
CA LYS A 31 -4.30 -6.17 14.26
C LYS A 31 -3.85 -6.61 12.88
N VAL A 32 -2.96 -5.83 12.28
CA VAL A 32 -2.39 -6.12 10.95
C VAL A 32 -0.88 -6.22 11.06
N ASP A 33 -0.30 -7.30 10.54
CA ASP A 33 1.14 -7.45 10.40
C ASP A 33 1.61 -6.80 9.09
N VAL A 34 2.47 -5.79 9.19
CA VAL A 34 3.00 -5.09 8.00
C VAL A 34 4.01 -5.92 7.21
N THR A 35 4.57 -6.97 7.83
CA THR A 35 5.50 -7.89 7.17
C THR A 35 4.78 -8.86 6.23
N GLU A 36 3.59 -9.30 6.62
CA GLU A 36 2.74 -10.19 5.81
C GLU A 36 1.83 -9.43 4.85
N GLN A 37 1.44 -8.20 5.19
CA GLN A 37 0.48 -7.40 4.42
C GLN A 37 1.10 -6.08 3.90
N PRO A 38 2.08 -6.16 2.98
CA PRO A 38 2.76 -4.96 2.45
C PRO A 38 1.82 -4.03 1.68
N GLY A 39 0.79 -4.58 1.04
CA GLY A 39 -0.22 -3.79 0.33
C GLY A 39 -1.02 -2.91 1.28
N LEU A 40 -1.46 -3.45 2.43
CA LEU A 40 -2.16 -2.67 3.44
C LEU A 40 -1.23 -1.64 4.09
N SER A 41 0.02 -1.99 4.35
CA SER A 41 1.03 -1.05 4.84
C SER A 41 1.20 0.16 3.91
N GLY A 42 1.29 -0.09 2.59
CA GLY A 42 1.37 0.98 1.59
C GLY A 42 0.07 1.79 1.49
N ARG A 43 -1.09 1.12 1.56
CA ARG A 43 -2.43 1.75 1.48
C ARG A 43 -2.69 2.75 2.61
N PHE A 44 -2.16 2.49 3.80
CA PHE A 44 -2.26 3.37 4.97
C PHE A 44 -1.02 4.26 5.16
N ILE A 45 -0.04 4.18 4.26
CA ILE A 45 1.26 4.87 4.34
C ILE A 45 1.84 4.75 5.76
N ILE A 46 1.98 3.52 6.24
CA ILE A 46 2.52 3.26 7.58
C ILE A 46 4.03 3.58 7.56
N THR A 47 4.40 4.72 8.14
CA THR A 47 5.80 5.17 8.26
C THR A 47 6.43 4.86 9.61
N ALA A 48 5.61 4.65 10.65
CA ALA A 48 6.06 4.39 12.01
C ALA A 48 5.22 3.31 12.69
N LEU A 49 5.85 2.54 13.59
CA LEU A 49 5.22 1.46 14.35
C LEU A 49 5.37 1.68 15.86
N PRO A 50 4.40 1.25 16.67
CA PRO A 50 3.04 0.86 16.27
C PRO A 50 2.21 2.08 15.87
N SER A 51 1.41 1.93 14.81
CA SER A 51 0.39 2.91 14.39
C SER A 51 -1.00 2.33 14.61
N ILE A 52 -1.87 3.10 15.27
CA ILE A 52 -3.24 2.70 15.61
C ILE A 52 -4.20 3.66 14.90
N TYR A 53 -5.23 3.10 14.28
CA TYR A 53 -6.27 3.85 13.60
C TYR A 53 -7.64 3.45 14.14
N HIS A 54 -8.45 4.44 14.46
CA HIS A 54 -9.88 4.28 14.67
C HIS A 54 -10.61 4.46 13.34
N CYS A 55 -11.48 3.51 13.01
CA CYS A 55 -12.31 3.57 11.80
C CYS A 55 -13.78 3.53 12.21
N LYS A 56 -14.54 4.52 11.73
CA LYS A 56 -16.00 4.53 11.87
C LYS A 56 -16.61 5.07 10.59
N ASP A 57 -17.52 4.30 9.99
CA ASP A 57 -18.23 4.66 8.75
C ASP A 57 -17.26 5.04 7.60
N GLY A 58 -16.14 4.32 7.50
CA GLY A 58 -15.09 4.57 6.50
C GLY A 58 -14.20 5.78 6.80
N VAL A 59 -14.44 6.50 7.90
CA VAL A 59 -13.62 7.63 8.34
C VAL A 59 -12.53 7.14 9.29
N PHE A 60 -11.28 7.28 8.84
CA PHE A 60 -10.10 6.88 9.59
C PHE A 60 -9.54 8.06 10.40
N ARG A 61 -9.16 7.79 11.65
CA ARG A 61 -8.54 8.76 12.56
C ARG A 61 -7.32 8.12 13.21
N ARG A 62 -6.18 8.81 13.18
CA ARG A 62 -4.95 8.30 13.80
C ARG A 62 -5.02 8.53 15.31
N TYR A 63 -4.83 7.47 16.09
CA TYR A 63 -4.78 7.57 17.54
C TYR A 63 -3.47 8.23 17.99
N GLN A 64 -3.56 9.17 18.94
CA GLN A 64 -2.41 9.93 19.47
C GLN A 64 -2.30 9.87 21.00
N GLY A 65 -3.19 9.13 21.67
CA GLY A 65 -3.19 8.99 23.13
C GLY A 65 -2.11 8.07 23.67
N ALA A 66 -2.11 7.90 24.98
CA ALA A 66 -1.31 6.90 25.66
C ALA A 66 -1.77 5.50 25.21
N ARG A 67 -0.82 4.56 25.09
CA ARG A 67 -1.11 3.21 24.61
C ARG A 67 -1.36 2.25 25.76
N THR A 68 -2.19 2.68 26.70
CA THR A 68 -2.64 1.89 27.86
C THR A 68 -4.07 1.44 27.65
N LYS A 69 -4.47 0.37 28.34
CA LYS A 69 -5.82 -0.18 28.26
C LYS A 69 -6.87 0.85 28.64
N GLU A 70 -6.62 1.58 29.73
CA GLU A 70 -7.53 2.57 30.27
C GLU A 70 -7.76 3.73 29.28
N ASP A 71 -6.70 4.20 28.61
CA ASP A 71 -6.82 5.28 27.65
C ASP A 71 -7.56 4.83 26.38
N PHE A 72 -7.37 3.57 25.95
CA PHE A 72 -8.17 3.00 24.86
C PHE A 72 -9.66 2.89 25.19
N LEU A 73 -10.01 2.41 26.38
CA LEU A 73 -11.40 2.34 26.84
C LEU A 73 -12.01 3.74 26.90
N THR A 74 -11.34 4.67 27.58
CA THR A 74 -11.78 6.06 27.73
C THR A 74 -11.93 6.74 26.36
N PHE A 75 -11.04 6.45 25.41
CA PHE A 75 -11.09 6.99 24.05
C PHE A 75 -12.38 6.61 23.31
N ILE A 76 -12.87 5.38 23.51
CA ILE A 76 -14.10 4.87 22.90
C ILE A 76 -15.33 5.36 23.68
N GLU A 77 -15.34 5.17 25.00
CA GLU A 77 -16.48 5.50 25.88
C GLU A 77 -16.82 7.00 25.87
N GLU A 78 -15.81 7.85 26.06
CA GLU A 78 -15.99 9.31 26.04
C GLU A 78 -16.03 9.89 24.61
N LYS A 79 -15.93 9.03 23.59
CA LYS A 79 -15.93 9.41 22.17
C LYS A 79 -14.87 10.46 21.83
N LYS A 80 -13.70 10.41 22.47
CA LYS A 80 -12.58 11.35 22.23
C LYS A 80 -12.15 11.38 20.76
N TRP A 81 -12.41 10.31 20.01
CA TRP A 81 -12.22 10.25 18.56
C TRP A 81 -12.95 11.36 17.78
N GLN A 82 -14.02 11.95 18.32
CA GLN A 82 -14.72 13.07 17.67
C GLN A 82 -13.85 14.32 17.53
N ASN A 83 -12.92 14.53 18.46
CA ASN A 83 -12.02 15.68 18.48
C ASN A 83 -10.75 15.47 17.65
N ILE A 84 -10.53 14.25 17.14
CA ILE A 84 -9.36 13.95 16.31
C ILE A 84 -9.72 14.20 14.85
N GLU A 85 -8.88 15.01 14.20
CA GLU A 85 -8.99 15.27 12.76
C GLU A 85 -8.90 13.96 11.96
N PRO A 86 -9.86 13.71 11.06
CA PRO A 86 -9.82 12.54 10.21
C PRO A 86 -8.68 12.61 9.21
N VAL A 87 -8.16 11.46 8.83
CA VAL A 87 -7.26 11.35 7.69
C VAL A 87 -8.01 11.85 6.46
N SER A 88 -7.43 12.83 5.77
CA SER A 88 -8.06 13.44 4.59
C SER A 88 -8.46 12.39 3.54
N SER A 89 -9.58 12.60 2.86
CA SER A 89 -10.11 11.63 1.88
C SER A 89 -9.18 11.37 0.70
N TRP A 90 -8.31 12.33 0.33
CA TRP A 90 -7.31 12.16 -0.73
C TRP A 90 -6.24 11.11 -0.36
N PHE A 91 -5.78 11.15 0.89
CA PHE A 91 -4.84 10.19 1.46
C PHE A 91 -5.53 9.04 2.22
N GLY A 92 -6.86 8.95 2.13
CA GLY A 92 -7.63 7.89 2.77
C GLY A 92 -7.38 6.56 2.07
N PRO A 93 -7.37 5.43 2.81
CA PRO A 93 -7.08 4.12 2.22
C PRO A 93 -8.07 3.75 1.11
N SER A 94 -9.32 4.22 1.14
CA SER A 94 -10.30 3.99 0.07
C SER A 94 -10.06 4.77 -1.22
N SER A 95 -9.09 5.69 -1.26
CA SER A 95 -8.85 6.53 -2.43
C SER A 95 -8.14 5.79 -3.57
N PHE A 96 -8.34 6.28 -4.80
CA PHE A 96 -7.65 5.77 -5.98
C PHE A 96 -6.13 5.82 -5.82
N MET A 97 -5.61 6.94 -5.30
CA MET A 97 -4.18 7.12 -5.07
C MET A 97 -3.63 6.08 -4.09
N MET A 98 -4.36 5.75 -3.02
CA MET A 98 -3.91 4.76 -2.04
C MET A 98 -4.01 3.32 -2.57
N ASN A 99 -4.96 3.02 -3.45
CA ASN A 99 -4.98 1.75 -4.16
C ASN A 99 -3.78 1.61 -5.10
N LEU A 100 -3.40 2.67 -5.81
CA LEU A 100 -2.18 2.70 -6.63
C LEU A 100 -0.93 2.49 -5.76
N MET A 101 -0.82 3.17 -4.63
CA MET A 101 0.28 2.95 -3.68
C MET A 101 0.32 1.50 -3.20
N SER A 102 -0.82 0.91 -2.84
CA SER A 102 -0.90 -0.51 -2.48
C SER A 102 -0.39 -1.43 -3.59
N ALA A 103 -0.71 -1.14 -4.86
CA ALA A 103 -0.25 -1.92 -6.00
C ALA A 103 1.27 -1.80 -6.19
N LEU A 104 1.83 -0.59 -6.09
CA LEU A 104 3.27 -0.35 -6.17
C LEU A 104 4.05 -1.09 -5.07
N PHE A 105 3.55 -1.07 -3.82
CA PHE A 105 4.17 -1.80 -2.71
C PHE A 105 4.13 -3.32 -2.94
N LYS A 106 3.00 -3.85 -3.42
CA LYS A 106 2.89 -5.28 -3.78
C LYS A 106 3.85 -5.65 -4.90
N LEU A 107 3.97 -4.81 -5.93
CA LEU A 107 4.91 -5.01 -7.03
C LEU A 107 6.35 -5.02 -6.54
N SER A 108 6.74 -4.06 -5.70
CA SER A 108 8.07 -3.98 -5.11
C SER A 108 8.42 -5.26 -4.32
N MET A 109 7.50 -5.72 -3.49
CA MET A 109 7.68 -6.97 -2.73
C MET A 109 7.78 -8.20 -3.62
N PHE A 110 6.97 -8.25 -4.69
CA PHE A 110 7.04 -9.33 -5.68
C PHE A 110 8.41 -9.36 -6.38
N ILE A 111 8.93 -8.20 -6.80
CA ILE A 111 10.27 -8.11 -7.41
C ILE A 111 11.33 -8.64 -6.44
N ARG A 112 11.29 -8.23 -5.16
CA ARG A 112 12.21 -8.75 -4.14
C ARG A 112 12.10 -10.26 -3.99
N GLN A 113 10.90 -10.81 -4.03
CA GLN A 113 10.67 -12.25 -3.91
C GLN A 113 11.20 -13.01 -5.12
N CYS A 114 11.02 -12.50 -6.33
CA CYS A 114 11.63 -13.04 -7.54
C CYS A 114 13.17 -12.99 -7.45
N HIS A 115 13.75 -11.89 -6.96
CA HIS A 115 15.20 -11.78 -6.77
C HIS A 115 15.70 -12.87 -5.82
N ALA A 116 15.10 -12.97 -4.63
CA ALA A 116 15.46 -13.96 -3.62
C ALA A 116 15.34 -15.39 -4.18
N TYR A 117 14.26 -15.67 -4.92
CA TYR A 117 14.07 -16.98 -5.57
C TYR A 117 15.19 -17.28 -6.57
N LEU A 118 15.55 -16.33 -7.45
CA LEU A 118 16.62 -16.52 -8.42
C LEU A 118 17.98 -16.75 -7.75
N THR A 119 18.26 -16.04 -6.65
CA THR A 119 19.55 -16.15 -5.96
C THR A 119 19.66 -17.36 -5.04
N GLU A 120 18.59 -17.69 -4.31
CA GLU A 120 18.61 -18.74 -3.28
C GLU A 120 18.21 -20.12 -3.83
N GLN A 121 17.20 -20.19 -4.69
CA GLN A 121 16.67 -21.46 -5.19
C GLN A 121 17.31 -21.87 -6.52
N VAL A 122 17.46 -20.91 -7.45
CA VAL A 122 18.08 -21.17 -8.77
C VAL A 122 19.62 -21.06 -8.70
N GLY A 123 20.16 -20.45 -7.63
CA GLY A 123 21.60 -20.31 -7.42
C GLY A 123 22.27 -19.31 -8.37
N ILE A 124 21.50 -18.42 -9.00
CA ILE A 124 22.03 -17.39 -9.90
C ILE A 124 22.78 -16.35 -9.04
N PRO A 125 24.01 -15.95 -9.42
CA PRO A 125 24.71 -14.90 -8.70
C PRO A 125 23.94 -13.58 -8.79
N VAL A 126 24.09 -12.73 -7.77
CA VAL A 126 23.34 -11.46 -7.64
C VAL A 126 23.45 -10.55 -8.88
N TRP A 127 24.61 -10.50 -9.54
CA TRP A 127 24.76 -9.72 -10.78
C TRP A 127 23.92 -10.29 -11.93
N GLY A 128 23.74 -11.62 -11.98
CA GLY A 128 22.93 -12.30 -12.99
C GLY A 128 21.43 -12.03 -12.81
N SER A 129 20.93 -12.00 -11.57
CA SER A 129 19.53 -11.64 -11.30
C SER A 129 19.24 -10.19 -11.75
N TYR A 130 20.17 -9.25 -11.54
CA TYR A 130 20.03 -7.88 -12.00
C TYR A 130 20.01 -7.74 -13.53
N ILE A 131 20.84 -8.51 -14.25
CA ILE A 131 20.79 -8.52 -15.72
C ILE A 131 19.43 -9.03 -16.21
N ILE A 132 18.89 -10.10 -15.60
CA ILE A 132 17.56 -10.63 -15.95
C ILE A 132 16.49 -9.57 -15.74
N PHE A 133 16.46 -8.92 -14.56
CA PHE A 133 15.49 -7.85 -14.31
C PHE A 133 15.66 -6.66 -15.26
N GLY A 134 16.90 -6.29 -15.59
CA GLY A 134 17.20 -5.25 -16.57
C GLY A 134 16.64 -5.58 -17.95
N LEU A 135 16.89 -6.79 -18.45
CA LEU A 135 16.39 -7.25 -19.75
C LEU A 135 14.86 -7.31 -19.77
N VAL A 136 14.24 -7.84 -18.72
CA VAL A 136 12.77 -7.89 -18.61
C VAL A 136 12.17 -6.48 -18.59
N THR A 137 12.78 -5.53 -17.87
CA THR A 137 12.34 -4.13 -17.83
C THR A 137 12.49 -3.44 -19.18
N LEU A 138 13.60 -3.68 -19.90
CA LEU A 138 13.82 -3.13 -21.24
C LEU A 138 12.82 -3.68 -22.26
N LEU A 139 12.61 -4.99 -22.27
CA LEU A 139 11.68 -5.65 -23.20
C LEU A 139 10.22 -5.27 -22.91
N SER A 140 9.83 -5.25 -21.63
CA SER A 140 8.48 -4.79 -21.25
C SER A 140 8.27 -3.31 -21.59
N GLY A 141 9.26 -2.44 -21.37
CA GLY A 141 9.20 -1.03 -21.76
C GLY A 141 9.07 -0.85 -23.28
N LEU A 142 9.86 -1.60 -24.07
CA LEU A 142 9.80 -1.55 -25.53
C LEU A 142 8.43 -2.02 -26.07
N THR A 143 7.93 -3.14 -25.55
CA THR A 143 6.62 -3.69 -25.95
C THR A 143 5.47 -2.74 -25.59
N LEU A 144 5.46 -2.19 -24.38
CA LEU A 144 4.48 -1.18 -23.97
C LEU A 144 4.56 0.09 -24.83
N GLY A 145 5.76 0.54 -25.15
CA GLY A 145 5.98 1.70 -26.03
C GLY A 145 5.41 1.47 -27.44
N LEU A 146 5.69 0.31 -28.05
CA LEU A 146 5.14 -0.04 -29.36
C LEU A 146 3.62 -0.12 -29.33
N VAL A 147 3.04 -0.78 -28.32
CA VAL A 147 1.57 -0.86 -28.15
C VAL A 147 0.95 0.54 -28.02
N LEU A 148 1.59 1.45 -27.29
CA LEU A 148 1.12 2.82 -27.14
C LEU A 148 1.15 3.57 -28.48
N VAL A 149 2.22 3.42 -29.29
CA VAL A 149 2.29 4.00 -30.64
C VAL A 149 1.18 3.47 -31.53
N PHE A 150 0.98 2.15 -31.57
CA PHE A 150 -0.12 1.56 -32.35
C PHE A 150 -1.50 2.06 -31.90
N PHE A 151 -1.70 2.19 -30.59
CA PHE A 151 -2.94 2.75 -30.05
C PHE A 151 -3.12 4.22 -30.45
N ALA A 152 -2.05 5.02 -30.38
CA ALA A 152 -2.08 6.42 -30.79
C ALA A 152 -2.39 6.56 -32.30
N ASP A 153 -1.79 5.72 -33.14
CA ASP A 153 -2.08 5.68 -34.59
C ASP A 153 -3.53 5.27 -34.88
N PHE A 154 -4.12 4.40 -34.06
CA PHE A 154 -5.53 4.00 -34.19
C PHE A 154 -6.50 5.11 -33.77
N VAL A 155 -6.20 5.81 -32.66
CA VAL A 155 -7.08 6.86 -32.10
C VAL A 155 -6.92 8.19 -32.84
N PHE A 156 -5.70 8.53 -33.23
CA PHE A 156 -5.35 9.73 -33.99
C PHE A 156 -4.74 9.30 -35.33
N PRO A 157 -5.53 8.73 -36.25
CA PRO A 157 -5.02 8.38 -37.56
C PRO A 157 -4.46 9.66 -38.18
N SER A 158 -3.16 9.65 -38.47
CA SER A 158 -2.52 10.75 -39.17
C SER A 158 -3.36 11.04 -40.41
N ARG A 159 -4.00 12.21 -40.47
CA ARG A 159 -4.65 12.69 -41.69
C ARG A 159 -3.54 12.75 -42.73
N ARG A 160 -3.39 11.69 -43.52
CA ARG A 160 -2.60 11.74 -44.75
C ARG A 160 -3.17 12.92 -45.52
N PHE A 161 -2.39 13.98 -45.67
CA PHE A 161 -2.66 15.03 -46.63
C PHE A 161 -2.80 14.35 -47.99
N SER A 162 -4.03 14.03 -48.36
CA SER A 162 -4.41 13.84 -49.74
C SER A 162 -4.66 15.24 -50.28
N SER A 163 -3.76 15.74 -51.13
CA SER A 163 -4.20 16.38 -52.37
C SER A 163 -3.04 16.57 -53.33
N SER A 164 -3.23 15.92 -54.47
CA SER A 164 -2.48 15.96 -55.70
C SER A 164 -2.71 17.32 -56.40
N ALA A 165 -2.02 18.37 -55.94
CA ALA A 165 -2.15 19.73 -56.50
C ALA A 165 -0.81 20.28 -57.04
N TYR A 166 0.01 19.41 -57.66
CA TYR A 166 1.28 19.82 -58.30
C TYR A 166 1.29 19.60 -59.82
N TYR A 167 0.14 19.26 -60.40
CA TYR A 167 -0.08 19.21 -61.85
C TYR A 167 -1.31 20.04 -62.20
N GLN A 168 -1.19 21.36 -62.12
CA GLN A 168 -2.04 22.31 -62.82
C GLN A 168 -1.27 23.58 -63.11
#